data_AF-A0A7W0N4L6-F1
#
_entry.id   AF-A0A7W0N4L6-F1
#
_cell.length_a   1.000
_cell.length_b   1.000
_cell.length_c   1.000
_cell.angle_alpha   90.00
_cell.angle_beta   90.00
_cell.angle_gamma   90.00
#
_symmetry.space_group_name_H-M   'P 1'
#
loop_
_entity.id
_entity.type
_entity.pdbx_description
1 polymer ?
#
loop_
_entity_poly.entity_id
_entity_poly.type
_entity_poly.pdbx_seq_one_letter_code
_entity_poly.pdbx_strand_id
1 'polypeptide(L)' 'MAKTKPVEQLERVVIRFAGDSGDGMQLTGDRFTSETAVFGNDLATLPDFPAEIRAPAGSLPGVSGFQVHFADHDIL' A
#
# COMPACT_ATOMS: atom_id res chain seq x y z
N MET A 1 0.93 16.93 29.01
CA MET A 1 1.80 17.02 27.80
C MET A 1 1.88 15.63 27.19
N ALA A 2 1.60 15.48 25.89
CA ALA A 2 1.72 14.19 25.21
C ALA A 2 3.20 13.79 25.13
N LYS A 3 3.52 12.52 25.43
CA LYS A 3 4.87 11.97 25.31
C LYS A 3 5.23 11.93 23.82
N THR A 4 6.34 12.55 23.43
CA THR A 4 6.82 12.53 22.03
C THR A 4 7.19 11.11 21.64
N LYS A 5 6.67 10.63 20.51
CA LYS A 5 7.04 9.31 19.97
C LYS A 5 8.47 9.39 19.41
N PRO A 6 9.31 8.36 19.61
CA PRO A 6 10.60 8.28 18.95
C PRO A 6 10.40 8.24 17.43
N VAL A 7 11.27 8.95 16.70
CA VAL A 7 11.29 9.00 15.24
C VAL A 7 12.47 8.18 14.75
N GLU A 8 12.22 7.27 13.82
CA GLU A 8 13.24 6.44 13.17
C GLU A 8 13.35 6.87 11.70
N GLN A 9 14.58 6.95 11.21
CA GLN A 9 14.84 7.14 9.78
C GLN A 9 14.91 5.77 9.13
N LEU A 10 14.05 5.54 8.15
CA LEU A 10 14.01 4.29 7.39
C LEU A 10 14.66 4.53 6.03
N GLU A 11 15.47 3.58 5.59
CA GLU A 11 16.12 3.64 4.27
C GLU A 11 15.10 3.44 3.14
N ARG A 12 14.19 2.48 3.29
CA ARG A 12 13.06 2.28 2.38
C ARG A 12 11.83 1.78 3.11
N VAL A 13 10.67 1.95 2.51
CA VAL A 13 9.39 1.60 3.12
C VAL A 13 8.56 0.75 2.17
N VAL A 14 8.01 -0.35 2.69
CA VAL A 14 7.01 -1.17 2.00
C VAL A 14 5.70 -1.12 2.78
N ILE A 15 4.62 -0.69 2.13
CA ILE A 15 3.27 -0.67 2.69
C ILE A 15 2.39 -1.60 1.88
N ARG A 16 1.64 -2.48 2.55
CA ARG A 16 0.57 -3.27 1.94
C ARG A 16 -0.77 -2.83 2.49
N PHE A 17 -1.62 -2.31 1.61
CA PHE A 17 -3.05 -2.15 1.85
C PHE A 17 -3.72 -3.49 1.57
N ALA A 18 -4.56 -3.96 2.47
CA ALA A 18 -5.32 -5.20 2.30
C ALA A 18 -6.73 -5.02 2.89
N GLY A 19 -7.73 -5.56 2.20
CA GLY A 19 -9.14 -5.41 2.54
C GLY A 19 -10.04 -6.25 1.62
N ASP A 20 -11.34 -6.27 1.88
CA ASP A 20 -12.26 -7.01 1.04
C ASP A 20 -12.32 -6.37 -0.35
N SER A 21 -12.52 -7.20 -1.37
CA SER A 21 -12.70 -6.72 -2.74
C SER A 21 -13.88 -5.75 -2.81
N GLY A 22 -13.60 -4.51 -3.22
CA GLY A 22 -14.56 -3.41 -3.22
C GLY A 22 -14.31 -2.34 -2.14
N ASP A 23 -13.46 -2.62 -1.15
CA ASP A 23 -13.11 -1.65 -0.09
C ASP A 23 -12.14 -0.55 -0.57
N GLY A 24 -11.65 -0.64 -1.80
CA GLY A 24 -10.84 0.41 -2.43
C GLY A 24 -9.34 0.33 -2.15
N MET A 25 -8.78 -0.87 -1.95
CA MET A 25 -7.32 -1.05 -1.80
C MET A 25 -6.55 -0.54 -3.02
N GLN A 26 -7.10 -0.71 -4.22
CA GLN A 26 -6.49 -0.22 -5.46
C GLN A 26 -6.57 1.30 -5.54
N LEU A 27 -7.73 1.91 -5.24
CA LEU A 27 -7.85 3.37 -5.19
C LEU A 27 -6.90 4.00 -4.15
N THR A 28 -6.75 3.35 -3.00
CA THR A 28 -5.84 3.78 -1.93
C THR A 28 -4.39 3.68 -2.41
N GLY A 29 -4.02 2.55 -3.01
CA GLY A 29 -2.74 2.32 -3.63
C GLY A 29 -2.39 3.35 -4.68
N ASP A 30 -3.27 3.55 -5.66
CA ASP A 30 -3.07 4.50 -6.77
C ASP A 30 -2.88 5.93 -6.27
N ARG A 31 -3.66 6.36 -5.27
CA ARG A 31 -3.47 7.67 -4.65
C ARG A 31 -2.14 7.77 -3.91
N PHE A 32 -1.77 6.77 -3.13
CA PHE A 32 -0.49 6.77 -2.43
C PHE A 32 0.68 6.82 -3.42
N THR A 33 0.65 5.97 -4.44
CA THR A 33 1.63 5.96 -5.53
C THR A 33 1.75 7.32 -6.21
N SER A 34 0.62 7.96 -6.53
CA SER A 34 0.62 9.28 -7.17
C SER A 34 1.27 10.34 -6.28
N GLU A 35 0.91 10.38 -4.99
CA GLU A 35 1.52 11.33 -4.05
C GLU A 35 3.01 11.04 -3.87
N THR A 36 3.41 9.78 -3.67
CA THR A 36 4.81 9.36 -3.55
C THR A 36 5.65 9.83 -4.74
N ALA A 37 5.13 9.70 -5.96
CA ALA A 37 5.79 10.19 -7.18
C ALA A 37 5.87 11.72 -7.22
N VAL A 38 4.81 12.44 -6.81
CA VAL A 38 4.82 13.92 -6.73
C VAL A 38 5.87 14.42 -5.74
N PHE A 39 6.12 13.68 -4.66
CA PHE A 39 7.21 13.98 -3.71
C PHE A 39 8.61 13.65 -4.24
N GLY A 40 8.74 13.05 -5.43
CA GLY A 40 10.02 12.75 -6.07
C GLY A 40 10.70 11.48 -5.56
N ASN A 41 9.98 10.62 -4.84
CA ASN A 41 10.50 9.32 -4.42
C ASN A 41 10.49 8.34 -5.60
N ASP A 42 11.49 7.46 -5.65
CA ASP A 42 11.41 6.28 -6.50
C ASP A 42 10.44 5.26 -5.87
N LEU A 43 9.72 4.53 -6.72
CA LEU A 43 8.65 3.65 -6.26
C LEU A 43 8.38 2.46 -7.18
N ALA A 44 7.85 1.41 -6.57
CA ALA A 44 7.42 0.18 -7.23
C ALA A 44 6.10 -0.28 -6.62
N THR A 45 5.19 -0.72 -7.47
CA THR A 45 3.84 -1.15 -7.06
C THR A 45 3.60 -2.61 -7.39
N LEU A 46 2.90 -3.29 -6.50
CA LEU A 46 2.44 -4.66 -6.70
C LEU A 46 0.97 -4.78 -6.29
N PRO A 47 0.02 -4.62 -7.24
CA PRO A 47 -1.39 -4.88 -6.98
C PRO A 47 -1.64 -6.39 -6.83
N ASP A 48 -2.55 -6.74 -5.93
CA ASP A 48 -2.98 -8.12 -5.66
C ASP A 48 -4.51 -8.18 -5.75
N PHE A 49 -5.02 -9.04 -6.62
CA PHE A 49 -6.45 -9.15 -6.90
C PHE A 49 -7.00 -10.44 -6.29
N PRO A 50 -8.27 -10.45 -5.85
CA PRO A 50 -8.85 -11.62 -5.20
C PRO A 50 -8.85 -12.83 -6.14
N ALA A 51 -8.71 -14.01 -5.55
CA ALA A 51 -8.75 -15.27 -6.30
C ALA A 51 -10.16 -15.58 -6.86
N GLU A 52 -11.21 -15.01 -6.26
CA GLU A 52 -12.60 -15.23 -6.64
C GLU A 52 -13.35 -13.89 -6.80
N ILE A 53 -14.01 -13.72 -7.95
CA ILE A 53 -14.74 -12.49 -8.30
C ILE A 53 -16.00 -12.32 -7.43
N ARG A 54 -16.56 -13.42 -6.91
CA ARG A 54 -17.78 -13.44 -6.07
C ARG A 54 -17.57 -14.15 -4.74
N ALA A 55 -16.44 -13.87 -4.09
CA ALA A 55 -16.19 -14.40 -2.76
C ALA A 55 -17.28 -13.91 -1.77
N PRO A 56 -17.74 -14.76 -0.83
CA PRO A 56 -18.54 -14.29 0.28
C PRO A 56 -17.82 -13.15 1.02
N ALA A 57 -18.55 -12.11 1.44
CA ALA A 57 -17.98 -11.00 2.19
C ALA A 57 -17.26 -11.49 3.47
N GLY A 58 -16.09 -10.92 3.77
CA GLY A 58 -15.24 -11.32 4.89
C GLY A 58 -14.54 -12.68 4.73
N SER A 59 -14.50 -13.24 3.52
CA SER A 59 -13.79 -14.50 3.25
C SER A 59 -12.43 -14.27 2.60
N LEU A 60 -11.45 -15.14 2.94
CA LEU A 60 -10.09 -15.04 2.42
C LEU A 60 -9.97 -14.98 0.88
N PRO A 61 -10.76 -15.74 0.08
CA PRO A 61 -10.67 -15.66 -1.38
C PRO A 61 -11.09 -14.29 -1.96
N GLY A 62 -11.80 -13.48 -1.18
CA GLY A 62 -12.27 -12.15 -1.55
C GLY A 62 -11.35 -11.01 -1.14
N VAL A 63 -10.26 -11.30 -0.43
CA VAL A 63 -9.30 -10.28 -0.01
C VAL A 63 -8.51 -9.82 -1.23
N SER A 64 -8.38 -8.51 -1.36
CA SER A 64 -7.52 -7.85 -2.33
C SER A 64 -6.41 -7.09 -1.61
N GLY A 65 -5.37 -6.71 -2.35
CA GLY A 65 -4.29 -5.93 -1.81
C GLY A 65 -3.65 -4.98 -2.83
N PHE A 66 -2.86 -4.06 -2.28
CA PHE A 66 -1.98 -3.22 -3.06
C PHE A 66 -0.73 -2.95 -2.24
N GLN A 67 0.44 -3.23 -2.80
CA GLN A 67 1.71 -2.92 -2.17
C GLN A 67 2.41 -1.79 -2.91
N VAL A 68 2.98 -0.87 -2.13
CA VAL A 68 3.89 0.18 -2.60
C VAL A 68 5.20 0.05 -1.84
N HIS A 69 6.30 0.03 -2.58
CA HIS A 69 7.67 0.12 -2.11
C HIS A 69 8.22 1.47 -2.57
N PHE A 70 8.84 2.25 -1.69
CA PHE A 70 9.37 3.57 -2.05
C PHE A 70 10.53 4.01 -1.16
N ALA A 71 11.37 4.89 -1.71
CA ALA A 71 12.44 5.59 -1.01
C ALA A 71 12.78 6.93 -1.71
N ASP A 72 13.56 7.78 -1.07
CA ASP A 72 14.06 9.05 -1.64
C ASP A 72 15.23 8.88 -2.62
N HIS A 73 15.55 7.64 -2.95
CA HIS A 73 16.60 7.19 -3.86
C HIS A 73 16.11 5.96 -4.64
N ASP A 74 16.86 5.58 -5.68
CA ASP A 74 16.51 4.44 -6.54
C ASP A 74 16.28 3.17 -5.73
N ILE A 75 15.12 2.55 -5.94
CA ILE A 75 14.74 1.27 -5.34
C ILE A 75 14.89 0.14 -6.38
N LEU A 76 16.07 -0.48 -6.40
CA LEU A 76 16.37 -1.64 -7.26
C LEU A 76 15.78 -2.94 -6.71
#